data_AF-A0A182MBN8-F1
#
_entry.id   AF-A0A182MBN8-F1
#
_cell.length_a   1.000
_cell.length_b   1.000
_cell.length_c   1.000
_cell.angle_alpha   90.00
_cell.angle_beta   90.00
_cell.angle_gamma   90.00
#
_symmetry.space_group_name_H-M   'P 1'
#
loop_
_entity.id
_entity.type
_entity.pdbx_description
1 polymer ?
#
loop_
_entity_poly.entity_id
_entity_poly.type
_entity_poly.pdbx_seq_one_letter_code
_entity_poly.pdbx_strand_id
1 'polypeptide(L)'
;MDRMISLSTVNHPDIDRFSATRRFEATGREFMEQTLLLARQQRPLAAWGYYAFPYCFNMNGGANGRSENCSPEVQRENNRIMWLFDGSDIIFPSVYLRQKLSPSEREQLIRGRVREANRVAQRTIGSKPRRKVLTYLRYVYTDTIQYLTESDWINALAAMKSTGSDGIILWGSSFDLNTRYFSLPENGSIDKVSNPITYHHSATLRFGE
;
A
#
# COMPACT_ATOMS: atom_id res chain seq x y z
N MET A 1 -15.96 6.10 -11.53
CA MET A 1 -16.55 7.42 -11.87
C MET A 1 -17.60 7.28 -12.97
N ASP A 2 -17.25 6.77 -14.15
CA ASP A 2 -18.18 6.66 -15.31
C ASP A 2 -19.45 5.87 -15.01
N ARG A 3 -19.33 4.77 -14.26
CA ARG A 3 -20.50 3.99 -13.81
C ARG A 3 -21.40 4.77 -12.85
N MET A 4 -20.85 5.65 -12.01
CA MET A 4 -21.66 6.48 -11.11
C MET A 4 -22.29 7.66 -11.85
N ILE A 5 -21.57 8.25 -12.80
CA ILE A 5 -22.14 9.25 -13.71
C ILE A 5 -23.32 8.62 -14.45
N SER A 6 -23.13 7.44 -15.04
CA SER A 6 -24.18 6.68 -15.73
C SER A 6 -25.37 6.32 -14.80
N LEU A 7 -25.11 5.85 -13.57
CA LEU A 7 -26.18 5.56 -12.60
C LEU A 7 -26.91 6.82 -12.13
N SER A 8 -26.20 7.95 -12.06
CA SER A 8 -26.78 9.23 -11.66
C SER A 8 -27.63 9.82 -12.77
N THR A 9 -27.18 9.77 -14.03
CA THR A 9 -27.95 10.26 -15.18
C THR A 9 -29.18 9.41 -15.48
N VAL A 10 -29.15 8.11 -15.19
CA VAL A 10 -30.31 7.21 -15.33
C VAL A 10 -31.42 7.56 -14.32
N ASN A 11 -31.07 7.87 -13.08
CA ASN A 11 -32.04 8.15 -12.02
C ASN A 11 -32.41 9.64 -11.93
N HIS A 12 -31.50 10.53 -12.34
CA HIS A 12 -31.62 11.99 -12.27
C HIS A 12 -30.97 12.61 -13.53
N PRO A 13 -31.74 12.85 -14.60
CA PRO A 13 -31.22 13.31 -15.90
C PRO A 13 -30.39 14.60 -15.83
N ASP A 14 -30.62 15.42 -14.78
CA ASP A 14 -30.00 16.72 -14.60
C ASP A 14 -28.75 16.71 -13.70
N ILE A 15 -28.30 15.54 -13.21
CA ILE A 15 -27.06 15.48 -12.40
C ILE A 15 -25.83 15.68 -13.29
N ASP A 16 -25.18 16.82 -13.10
CA ASP A 16 -23.89 17.11 -13.73
C ASP A 16 -22.74 16.28 -13.11
N ARG A 17 -21.60 16.27 -13.82
CA ARG A 17 -20.40 15.55 -13.38
C ARG A 17 -19.92 16.00 -12.00
N PHE A 18 -20.06 17.28 -11.67
CA PHE A 18 -19.63 17.84 -10.39
C PHE A 18 -20.45 17.26 -9.22
N SER A 19 -21.77 17.22 -9.38
CA SER A 19 -22.72 16.68 -8.41
C SER A 19 -22.52 15.18 -8.24
N ALA A 20 -22.26 14.46 -9.34
CA ALA A 20 -21.89 13.04 -9.28
C ALA A 20 -20.57 12.83 -8.50
N THR A 21 -19.54 13.66 -8.71
CA THR A 21 -18.28 13.58 -7.96
C THR A 21 -18.50 13.82 -6.48
N ARG A 22 -19.22 14.88 -6.11
CA ARG A 22 -19.49 15.18 -4.69
C ARG A 22 -20.23 14.05 -4.00
N ARG A 23 -21.23 13.45 -4.67
CA ARG A 23 -21.97 12.31 -4.12
C ARG A 23 -21.09 11.07 -3.97
N PHE A 24 -20.24 10.78 -4.96
CA PHE A 24 -19.27 9.69 -4.87
C PHE A 24 -18.31 9.86 -3.69
N GLU A 25 -17.68 11.02 -3.60
CA GLU A 25 -16.68 11.33 -2.57
C GLU A 25 -17.31 11.28 -1.18
N ALA A 26 -18.52 11.85 -1.00
CA ALA A 26 -19.22 11.86 0.28
C ALA A 26 -19.61 10.45 0.73
N THR A 27 -20.30 9.68 -0.13
CA THR A 27 -20.71 8.31 0.21
C THR A 27 -19.51 7.37 0.37
N GLY A 28 -18.47 7.54 -0.45
CA GLY A 28 -17.23 6.78 -0.33
C GLY A 28 -16.51 7.04 1.00
N ARG A 29 -16.43 8.32 1.41
CA ARG A 29 -15.90 8.69 2.72
C ARG A 29 -16.70 8.04 3.84
N GLU A 30 -18.02 8.23 3.86
CA GLU A 30 -18.89 7.71 4.91
C GLU A 30 -18.71 6.20 5.08
N PHE A 31 -18.74 5.44 3.97
CA PHE A 31 -18.58 4.00 4.01
C PHE A 31 -17.23 3.57 4.60
N MET A 32 -16.13 4.18 4.16
CA MET A 32 -14.79 3.83 4.64
C MET A 32 -14.59 4.25 6.11
N GLU A 33 -15.05 5.44 6.49
CA GLU A 33 -14.93 5.97 7.85
C GLU A 33 -15.73 5.13 8.84
N GLN A 34 -16.98 4.78 8.52
CA GLN A 34 -17.84 3.93 9.36
C GLN A 34 -17.32 2.50 9.46
N THR A 35 -16.80 1.94 8.37
CA THR A 35 -16.20 0.60 8.38
C THR A 35 -15.00 0.55 9.33
N LEU A 36 -14.11 1.54 9.25
CA LEU A 36 -12.93 1.62 10.11
C LEU A 36 -13.30 1.80 11.58
N LEU A 37 -14.28 2.66 11.85
CA LEU A 37 -14.83 2.89 13.19
C LEU A 37 -15.44 1.60 13.78
N LEU A 38 -16.26 0.89 13.00
CA LEU A 38 -16.85 -0.38 13.43
C LEU A 38 -15.78 -1.44 13.69
N ALA A 39 -14.77 -1.58 12.81
CA ALA A 39 -13.69 -2.54 12.97
C ALA A 39 -12.92 -2.32 14.29
N ARG A 40 -12.63 -1.06 14.61
CA ARG A 40 -11.99 -0.67 15.89
C ARG A 40 -12.87 -0.98 17.10
N GLN A 41 -14.18 -0.70 17.01
CA GLN A 41 -15.11 -1.02 18.10
C GLN A 41 -15.20 -2.53 18.35
N GLN A 42 -15.25 -3.32 17.29
CA GLN A 42 -15.37 -4.78 17.39
C GLN A 42 -14.07 -5.46 17.82
N ARG A 43 -12.91 -4.88 17.50
CA ARG A 43 -11.59 -5.42 17.84
C ARG A 43 -10.67 -4.29 18.31
N PRO A 44 -10.88 -3.78 19.54
CA PRO A 44 -10.18 -2.59 20.05
C PRO A 44 -8.69 -2.80 20.33
N LEU A 45 -8.26 -4.06 20.45
CA LEU A 45 -6.85 -4.42 20.66
C LEU A 45 -6.08 -4.61 19.34
N ALA A 46 -6.76 -4.64 18.19
CA ALA A 46 -6.13 -4.70 16.89
C ALA A 46 -5.79 -3.29 16.39
N ALA A 47 -4.78 -3.20 15.53
CA ALA A 47 -4.42 -1.95 14.87
C ALA A 47 -4.97 -1.94 13.44
N TRP A 48 -5.75 -0.92 13.11
CA TRP A 48 -6.51 -0.89 11.86
C TRP A 48 -5.97 0.15 10.87
N GLY A 49 -6.11 -0.17 9.58
CA GLY A 49 -5.77 0.69 8.46
C GLY A 49 -6.15 0.03 7.14
N TYR A 50 -6.30 0.81 6.08
CA TYR A 50 -6.65 0.29 4.76
C TYR A 50 -5.39 -0.09 3.96
N TYR A 51 -5.43 -1.27 3.36
CA TYR A 51 -4.39 -1.72 2.41
C TYR A 51 -4.22 -0.72 1.26
N ALA A 52 -2.97 -0.57 0.83
CA ALA A 52 -2.48 0.26 -0.27
C ALA A 52 -2.48 1.77 -0.05
N PHE A 53 -3.12 2.30 1.01
CA PHE A 53 -3.16 3.73 1.28
C PHE A 53 -1.92 4.19 2.11
N PRO A 54 -1.38 5.40 1.83
CA PRO A 54 -1.72 6.30 0.73
C PRO A 54 -1.22 5.80 -0.62
N TYR A 55 -1.90 6.23 -1.69
CA TYR A 55 -1.37 6.05 -3.04
C TYR A 55 -0.34 7.14 -3.38
N CYS A 56 0.56 6.79 -4.30
CA CYS A 56 1.62 7.66 -4.80
C CYS A 56 1.67 7.74 -6.33
N PHE A 57 1.32 6.64 -7.00
CA PHE A 57 1.37 6.46 -8.46
C PHE A 57 2.73 6.77 -9.10
N ASN A 58 3.81 6.82 -8.32
CA ASN A 58 5.17 6.98 -8.80
C ASN A 58 5.62 5.80 -9.66
N MET A 59 6.66 6.05 -10.46
CA MET A 59 7.21 5.08 -11.42
C MET A 59 6.20 4.53 -12.43
N ASN A 60 5.06 5.18 -12.62
CA ASN A 60 4.10 4.81 -13.68
C ASN A 60 4.46 5.49 -15.00
N GLY A 61 3.95 4.92 -16.11
CA GLY A 61 4.23 5.42 -17.46
C GLY A 61 5.51 4.87 -18.11
N GLY A 62 5.83 5.41 -19.28
CA GLY A 62 7.08 5.14 -20.01
C GLY A 62 8.29 5.75 -19.30
N ALA A 63 9.51 5.40 -19.72
CA ALA A 63 10.75 5.79 -19.04
C ALA A 63 10.83 7.30 -18.74
N ASN A 64 10.39 8.15 -19.66
CA ASN A 64 10.45 9.61 -19.53
C ASN A 64 9.38 10.21 -18.59
N GLY A 65 8.38 9.41 -18.18
CA GLY A 65 7.29 9.85 -17.28
C GLY A 65 7.44 9.36 -15.84
N ARG A 66 8.53 8.63 -15.54
CA ARG A 66 8.76 8.03 -14.23
C ARG A 66 9.45 9.03 -13.31
N SER A 67 8.85 9.23 -12.14
CA SER A 67 9.38 10.03 -11.04
C SER A 67 9.49 9.18 -9.79
N GLU A 68 10.49 9.43 -8.95
CA GLU A 68 10.59 8.85 -7.60
C GLU A 68 9.45 9.37 -6.72
N ASN A 69 9.28 10.69 -6.66
CA ASN A 69 8.29 11.33 -5.78
C ASN A 69 6.86 11.23 -6.36
N CYS A 70 5.88 11.11 -5.47
CA CYS A 70 4.46 11.25 -5.80
C CYS A 70 4.20 12.66 -6.33
N SER A 71 3.31 12.79 -7.33
CA SER A 71 3.03 14.10 -7.91
C SER A 71 2.38 15.05 -6.89
N PRO A 72 2.55 16.38 -7.06
CA PRO A 72 1.88 17.36 -6.19
C PRO A 72 0.35 17.21 -6.18
N GLU A 73 -0.25 16.74 -7.28
CA GLU A 73 -1.68 16.45 -7.36
C GLU A 73 -2.08 15.32 -6.43
N VAL A 74 -1.38 14.20 -6.47
CA VAL A 74 -1.63 13.05 -5.59
C VAL A 74 -1.44 13.43 -4.11
N GLN A 75 -0.42 14.23 -3.80
CA GLN A 75 -0.22 14.74 -2.44
C GLN A 75 -1.39 15.62 -1.97
N ARG A 76 -1.95 16.47 -2.86
CA ARG A 76 -3.16 17.26 -2.56
C ARG A 76 -4.39 16.38 -2.35
N GLU A 77 -4.56 15.33 -3.14
CA GLU A 77 -5.65 14.36 -2.95
C GLU A 77 -5.52 13.62 -1.62
N ASN A 78 -4.31 13.14 -1.29
CA ASN A 78 -4.02 12.53 0.00
C ASN A 78 -4.31 13.49 1.16
N ASN A 79 -4.03 14.79 1.01
CA ASN A 79 -4.38 15.80 2.01
C ASN A 79 -5.91 15.96 2.17
N ARG A 80 -6.70 15.84 1.09
CA ARG A 80 -8.17 15.90 1.17
C ARG A 80 -8.78 14.69 1.90
N ILE A 81 -8.05 13.57 1.98
CA ILE A 81 -8.47 12.36 2.68
C ILE A 81 -7.75 12.13 4.02
N MET A 82 -7.20 13.18 4.65
CA MET A 82 -6.56 13.04 5.97
C MET A 82 -7.47 12.40 7.02
N TRP A 83 -8.79 12.53 6.91
CA TRP A 83 -9.76 11.83 7.77
C TRP A 83 -9.57 10.30 7.80
N LEU A 84 -9.15 9.69 6.68
CA LEU A 84 -8.90 8.25 6.58
C LEU A 84 -7.66 7.86 7.40
N PHE A 85 -6.58 8.61 7.22
CA PHE A 85 -5.35 8.41 7.96
C PHE A 85 -5.56 8.73 9.44
N ASP A 86 -6.37 9.74 9.75
CA ASP A 86 -6.65 10.14 11.12
C ASP A 86 -7.45 9.10 11.90
N GLY A 87 -8.41 8.44 11.25
CA GLY A 87 -9.12 7.29 11.79
C GLY A 87 -8.30 6.00 11.87
N SER A 88 -7.15 5.92 11.19
CA SER A 88 -6.29 4.72 11.16
C SER A 88 -5.28 4.68 12.31
N ASP A 89 -4.90 3.49 12.74
CA ASP A 89 -3.83 3.25 13.72
C ASP A 89 -2.47 3.02 13.04
N ILE A 90 -2.48 2.41 11.84
CA ILE A 90 -1.31 2.06 11.02
C ILE A 90 -1.58 2.41 9.55
N ILE A 91 -0.53 2.79 8.83
CA ILE A 91 -0.55 3.10 7.39
C ILE A 91 0.07 1.94 6.60
N PHE A 92 -0.59 1.51 5.53
CA PHE A 92 -0.25 0.28 4.79
C PHE A 92 0.01 0.54 3.28
N PRO A 93 1.07 1.27 2.90
CA PRO A 93 1.37 1.49 1.50
C PRO A 93 1.78 0.18 0.83
N SER A 94 1.34 -0.03 -0.42
CA SER A 94 1.84 -1.13 -1.26
C SER A 94 3.09 -0.68 -2.00
N VAL A 95 4.16 -1.47 -1.93
CA VAL A 95 5.42 -1.22 -2.63
C VAL A 95 5.79 -2.34 -3.59
N TYR A 96 4.77 -2.97 -4.18
CA TYR A 96 4.97 -4.11 -5.08
C TYR A 96 5.80 -3.73 -6.30
N LEU A 97 6.80 -4.57 -6.59
CA LEU A 97 7.75 -4.35 -7.66
C LEU A 97 7.22 -4.83 -9.01
N ARG A 98 7.81 -4.32 -10.09
CA ARG A 98 7.58 -4.74 -11.47
C ARG A 98 8.92 -5.04 -12.12
N GLN A 99 9.01 -6.15 -12.85
CA GLN A 99 10.23 -6.61 -13.48
C GLN A 99 10.67 -5.67 -14.60
N LYS A 100 9.74 -4.99 -15.27
CA LYS A 100 10.05 -3.99 -16.31
C LYS A 100 10.75 -2.71 -15.81
N LEU A 101 10.80 -2.48 -14.50
CA LEU A 101 11.59 -1.39 -13.91
C LEU A 101 13.04 -1.86 -13.75
N SER A 102 14.01 -0.98 -13.97
CA SER A 102 15.40 -1.23 -13.60
C SER A 102 15.54 -1.37 -12.07
N PRO A 103 16.62 -1.99 -11.56
CA PRO A 103 16.86 -2.11 -10.12
C PRO A 103 16.77 -0.76 -9.39
N SER A 104 17.40 0.30 -9.93
CA SER A 104 17.33 1.64 -9.35
C SER A 104 15.89 2.20 -9.31
N GLU A 105 15.11 2.01 -10.38
CA GLU A 105 13.71 2.46 -10.41
C GLU A 105 12.82 1.69 -9.41
N ARG A 106 13.12 0.42 -9.11
CA ARG A 106 12.41 -0.36 -8.09
C ARG A 106 12.66 0.19 -6.69
N GLU A 107 13.89 0.57 -6.38
CA GLU A 107 14.21 1.23 -5.12
C GLU A 107 13.55 2.61 -5.04
N GLN A 108 13.62 3.42 -6.11
CA GLN A 108 12.95 4.72 -6.19
C GLN A 108 11.42 4.57 -6.00
N LEU A 109 10.79 3.54 -6.58
CA LEU A 109 9.38 3.22 -6.36
C LEU A 109 9.08 3.08 -4.87
N ILE A 110 9.88 2.28 -4.16
CA ILE A 110 9.75 2.06 -2.72
C ILE A 110 9.92 3.37 -1.97
N ARG A 111 11.05 4.07 -2.15
CA ARG A 111 11.38 5.28 -1.41
C ARG A 111 10.28 6.34 -1.53
N GLY A 112 9.80 6.60 -2.74
CA GLY A 112 8.73 7.57 -2.96
C GLY A 112 7.42 7.22 -2.23
N ARG A 113 7.03 5.95 -2.24
CA ARG A 113 5.81 5.48 -1.56
C ARG A 113 5.95 5.51 -0.04
N VAL A 114 7.09 5.09 0.49
CA VAL A 114 7.34 5.14 1.95
C VAL A 114 7.41 6.59 2.43
N ARG A 115 8.04 7.49 1.66
CA ARG A 115 8.10 8.92 1.97
C ARG A 115 6.71 9.54 2.10
N GLU A 116 5.81 9.25 1.16
CA GLU A 116 4.43 9.75 1.22
C GLU A 116 3.62 9.11 2.36
N ALA A 117 3.80 7.81 2.61
CA ALA A 117 3.19 7.15 3.76
C ALA A 117 3.64 7.80 5.08
N ASN A 118 4.93 8.09 5.23
CA ASN A 118 5.46 8.78 6.40
C ASN A 118 4.94 10.22 6.51
N ARG A 119 4.74 10.92 5.40
CA ARG A 119 4.16 12.27 5.38
C ARG A 119 2.74 12.28 5.94
N VAL A 120 1.87 11.37 5.49
CA VAL A 120 0.48 11.28 5.97
C VAL A 120 0.33 10.56 7.32
N ALA A 121 1.34 9.79 7.74
CA ALA A 121 1.37 9.15 9.05
C ALA A 121 1.54 10.15 10.20
N GLN A 122 2.01 11.37 9.90
CA GLN A 122 2.07 12.45 10.89
C GLN A 122 0.66 12.76 11.39
N ARG A 123 0.52 12.86 12.71
CA ARG A 123 -0.79 13.17 13.32
C ARG A 123 -1.07 14.64 13.15
N THR A 124 -2.22 14.96 12.57
CA THR A 124 -2.70 16.33 12.37
C THR A 124 -3.14 16.99 13.69
N ILE A 125 -3.45 16.18 14.72
CA ILE A 125 -4.04 16.63 15.98
C ILE A 125 -3.26 16.08 17.19
N GLY A 126 -2.70 17.00 17.98
CA GLY A 126 -2.08 16.75 19.30
C GLY A 126 -0.65 16.18 19.26
N SER A 127 0.01 16.16 20.42
CA SER A 127 1.40 15.68 20.60
C SER A 127 1.57 14.16 20.56
N LYS A 128 0.71 13.45 19.82
CA LYS A 128 0.74 12.00 19.74
C LYS A 128 1.84 11.54 18.78
N PRO A 129 2.50 10.38 19.03
CA PRO A 129 3.49 9.84 18.11
C PRO A 129 2.90 9.62 16.71
N ARG A 130 3.73 9.71 15.66
CA ARG A 130 3.29 9.38 14.29
C ARG A 130 2.74 7.95 14.23
N ARG A 131 1.86 7.69 13.27
CA ARG A 131 1.37 6.34 12.98
C ARG A 131 2.51 5.49 12.45
N LYS A 132 2.45 4.18 12.73
CA LYS A 132 3.39 3.23 12.14
C LYS A 132 3.08 3.07 10.66
N VAL A 133 4.11 2.86 9.86
CA VAL A 133 4.05 2.55 8.44
C VAL A 133 4.55 1.13 8.25
N LEU A 134 3.67 0.22 7.81
CA LEU A 134 4.04 -1.15 7.46
C LEU A 134 3.85 -1.36 5.96
N THR A 135 4.94 -1.55 5.25
CA THR A 135 4.96 -1.63 3.78
C THR A 135 4.57 -3.02 3.30
N TYR A 136 3.58 -3.10 2.43
CA TYR A 136 3.19 -4.35 1.76
C TYR A 136 4.14 -4.66 0.60
N LEU A 137 4.78 -5.83 0.64
CA LEU A 137 5.64 -6.34 -0.43
C LEU A 137 5.18 -7.74 -0.85
N ARG A 138 5.26 -8.02 -2.17
CA ARG A 138 5.12 -9.39 -2.71
C ARG A 138 6.50 -10.01 -2.89
N TYR A 139 6.57 -11.32 -2.75
CA TYR A 139 7.78 -12.07 -3.12
C TYR A 139 7.90 -12.35 -4.63
N VAL A 140 6.95 -11.88 -5.43
CA VAL A 140 6.98 -11.94 -6.90
C VAL A 140 6.84 -10.54 -7.52
N TYR A 141 7.35 -10.35 -8.74
CA TYR A 141 7.03 -9.16 -9.52
C TYR A 141 5.56 -9.15 -9.94
N THR A 142 4.92 -7.99 -9.88
CA THR A 142 3.48 -7.85 -10.13
C THR A 142 3.11 -8.11 -11.58
N ASP A 143 4.00 -7.80 -12.52
CA ASP A 143 3.78 -7.87 -13.97
C ASP A 143 4.11 -9.23 -14.58
N THR A 144 4.98 -10.04 -13.96
CA THR A 144 5.40 -11.34 -14.50
C THR A 144 5.16 -12.52 -13.58
N ILE A 145 4.84 -12.27 -12.30
CA ILE A 145 4.63 -13.30 -11.26
C ILE A 145 5.89 -14.18 -11.04
N GLN A 146 7.05 -13.79 -11.58
CA GLN A 146 8.33 -14.41 -11.24
C GLN A 146 8.78 -13.98 -9.85
N TYR A 147 9.47 -14.87 -9.13
CA TYR A 147 10.08 -14.53 -7.85
C TYR A 147 11.04 -13.35 -7.97
N LEU A 148 11.05 -12.50 -6.95
CA LEU A 148 12.05 -11.44 -6.84
C LEU A 148 13.44 -12.08 -6.78
N THR A 149 14.40 -11.47 -7.48
CA THR A 149 15.81 -11.85 -7.32
C THR A 149 16.27 -11.58 -5.89
N GLU A 150 17.28 -12.29 -5.42
CA GLU A 150 17.89 -12.04 -4.10
C GLU A 150 18.34 -10.58 -3.96
N SER A 151 18.94 -10.03 -5.03
CA SER A 151 19.36 -8.63 -5.08
C SER A 151 18.17 -7.67 -4.93
N ASP A 152 17.08 -7.88 -5.66
CA ASP A 152 15.89 -7.03 -5.52
C ASP A 152 15.23 -7.17 -4.14
N TRP A 153 15.24 -8.35 -3.53
CA TRP A 153 14.74 -8.56 -2.18
C TRP A 153 15.55 -7.75 -1.16
N ILE A 154 16.89 -7.88 -1.19
CA ILE A 154 17.79 -7.16 -0.29
C ILE A 154 17.65 -5.64 -0.49
N ASN A 155 17.68 -5.17 -1.73
CA ASN A 155 17.58 -3.75 -2.05
C ASN A 155 16.21 -3.18 -1.67
N ALA A 156 15.14 -3.96 -1.82
CA ALA A 156 13.81 -3.55 -1.39
C ALA A 156 13.74 -3.37 0.13
N LEU A 157 14.24 -4.34 0.90
CA LEU A 157 14.31 -4.25 2.37
C LEU A 157 15.14 -3.04 2.81
N ALA A 158 16.29 -2.81 2.18
CA ALA A 158 17.16 -1.66 2.46
C ALA A 158 16.48 -0.32 2.14
N ALA A 159 15.79 -0.21 0.99
CA ALA A 159 15.06 0.99 0.60
C ALA A 159 13.87 1.28 1.54
N MET A 160 13.15 0.25 1.99
CA MET A 160 12.06 0.37 2.96
C MET A 160 12.58 0.87 4.33
N LYS A 161 13.62 0.21 4.86
CA LYS A 161 14.23 0.57 6.16
C LYS A 161 14.82 1.99 6.12
N SER A 162 15.65 2.29 5.13
CA SER A 162 16.33 3.60 5.03
C SER A 162 15.37 4.78 4.83
N THR A 163 14.18 4.54 4.27
CA THR A 163 13.16 5.60 4.07
C THR A 163 12.15 5.68 5.23
N GLY A 164 12.34 4.90 6.29
CA GLY A 164 11.56 4.98 7.52
C GLY A 164 10.28 4.16 7.53
N SER A 165 10.24 3.01 6.84
CA SER A 165 9.20 2.01 7.12
C SER A 165 9.47 1.39 8.50
N ASP A 166 8.42 1.17 9.30
CA ASP A 166 8.52 0.54 10.63
C ASP A 166 8.50 -1.01 10.54
N GLY A 167 8.23 -1.54 9.35
CA GLY A 167 8.21 -2.97 9.10
C GLY A 167 7.62 -3.33 7.73
N ILE A 168 7.59 -4.62 7.45
CA ILE A 168 7.11 -5.19 6.20
C ILE A 168 5.95 -6.14 6.50
N ILE A 169 4.95 -6.10 5.62
CA ILE A 169 3.98 -7.17 5.47
C ILE A 169 4.28 -7.89 4.16
N LEU A 170 4.74 -9.13 4.26
CA LEU A 170 4.91 -10.00 3.11
C LEU A 170 3.55 -10.56 2.71
N TRP A 171 3.15 -10.38 1.47
CA TRP A 171 1.86 -10.84 0.94
C TRP A 171 2.05 -11.79 -0.24
N GLY A 172 1.23 -12.85 -0.27
CA GLY A 172 1.15 -13.81 -1.37
C GLY A 172 -0.28 -13.96 -1.86
N SER A 173 -0.45 -14.15 -3.18
CA SER A 173 -1.71 -14.64 -3.73
C SER A 173 -1.81 -16.15 -3.51
N SER A 174 -3.01 -16.67 -3.26
CA SER A 174 -3.24 -18.12 -3.23
C SER A 174 -2.83 -18.80 -4.54
N PHE A 175 -2.93 -18.09 -5.67
CA PHE A 175 -2.48 -18.58 -6.98
C PHE A 175 -0.96 -18.79 -7.05
N ASP A 176 -0.18 -17.96 -6.36
CA ASP A 176 1.28 -18.02 -6.40
C ASP A 176 1.80 -19.31 -5.72
N LEU A 177 1.05 -19.84 -4.75
CA LEU A 177 1.40 -21.03 -3.97
C LEU A 177 1.04 -22.35 -4.67
N ASN A 178 0.21 -22.30 -5.71
CA ASN A 178 -0.24 -23.50 -6.43
C ASN A 178 0.79 -24.03 -7.44
N THR A 179 1.93 -23.35 -7.63
CA THR A 179 2.83 -23.65 -8.76
C THR A 179 4.28 -23.98 -8.41
N ARG A 180 4.77 -23.81 -7.17
CA ARG A 180 6.03 -24.38 -6.62
C ARG A 180 6.31 -23.90 -5.19
N TYR A 181 7.09 -24.69 -4.43
CA TYR A 181 7.58 -24.37 -3.08
C TYR A 181 8.32 -23.01 -3.02
N PHE A 182 7.91 -22.16 -2.07
CA PHE A 182 8.54 -20.88 -1.77
C PHE A 182 9.48 -21.04 -0.58
N SER A 183 10.71 -20.52 -0.68
CA SER A 183 11.70 -20.50 0.40
C SER A 183 12.13 -19.05 0.66
N LEU A 184 11.94 -18.57 1.89
CA LEU A 184 12.45 -17.27 2.33
C LEU A 184 13.92 -17.41 2.75
N PRO A 185 14.77 -16.41 2.49
CA PRO A 185 16.10 -16.36 3.07
C PRO A 185 15.99 -15.94 4.54
N GLU A 186 16.29 -16.86 5.45
CA GLU A 186 16.72 -16.53 6.82
C GLU A 186 18.24 -16.69 6.91
N ASN A 187 18.92 -15.69 7.48
CA ASN A 187 20.35 -15.72 7.82
C ASN A 187 21.33 -16.18 6.71
N GLY A 188 21.06 -15.84 5.44
CA GLY A 188 22.03 -16.06 4.36
C GLY A 188 22.32 -17.52 4.02
N SER A 189 21.43 -18.46 4.38
CA SER A 189 21.50 -19.87 3.95
C SER A 189 20.15 -20.30 3.37
N ILE A 190 20.17 -20.89 2.16
CA ILE A 190 18.98 -21.34 1.45
C ILE A 190 18.62 -22.75 1.96
N ASP A 191 17.70 -22.84 2.91
CA ASP A 191 17.05 -24.11 3.22
C ASP A 191 15.69 -24.22 2.50
N LYS A 192 15.45 -25.41 1.93
CA LYS A 192 14.19 -25.76 1.25
C LYS A 192 13.07 -25.80 2.28
N VAL A 193 12.22 -24.77 2.29
CA VAL A 193 10.98 -24.80 3.08
C VAL A 193 10.00 -25.78 2.42
N SER A 194 9.82 -26.93 3.06
CA SER A 194 8.79 -27.90 2.71
C SER A 194 7.42 -27.37 3.15
N ASN A 195 6.59 -27.10 2.13
CA ASN A 195 5.13 -26.98 2.19
C ASN A 195 4.56 -25.72 2.90
N PRO A 196 4.10 -24.70 2.14
CA PRO A 196 3.57 -23.45 2.71
C PRO A 196 2.13 -23.55 3.24
N ILE A 197 1.59 -24.76 3.47
CA ILE A 197 0.18 -24.95 3.86
C ILE A 197 -0.10 -24.48 5.32
N THR A 198 0.91 -24.25 6.15
CA THR A 198 0.70 -24.04 7.59
C THR A 198 0.99 -22.65 8.15
N TYR A 199 1.35 -21.65 7.35
CA TYR A 199 1.60 -20.30 7.88
C TYR A 199 0.86 -19.22 7.10
N HIS A 200 0.23 -18.32 7.87
CA HIS A 200 -0.68 -17.26 7.47
C HIS A 200 -0.32 -16.59 6.12
N HIS A 201 -1.36 -16.26 5.34
CA HIS A 201 -1.31 -15.57 4.04
C HIS A 201 -0.53 -14.23 4.02
N SER A 202 -0.07 -13.78 5.18
CA SER A 202 0.90 -12.72 5.33
C SER A 202 1.78 -12.93 6.58
N ALA A 203 3.05 -12.52 6.47
CA ALA A 203 3.98 -12.44 7.61
C ALA A 203 4.34 -10.97 7.86
N THR A 204 4.45 -10.58 9.14
CA THR A 204 4.85 -9.22 9.53
C THR A 204 6.22 -9.26 10.20
N LEU A 205 7.19 -8.55 9.63
CA LEU A 205 8.50 -8.34 10.25
C LEU A 205 8.64 -6.86 10.61
N ARG A 206 9.11 -6.56 11.82
CA ARG A 206 9.38 -5.19 12.25
C ARG A 206 10.85 -4.89 12.04
N PHE A 207 11.15 -3.70 11.52
CA PHE A 207 12.52 -3.21 11.55
C PHE A 207 12.79 -2.76 13.00
N GLY A 208 13.72 -3.42 13.68
CA GLY A 208 14.11 -3.04 15.04
C GLY A 208 14.71 -1.64 15.09
N GLU A 209 14.55 -0.98 16.25
CA GLU A 209 15.26 0.26 16.60
C GLU A 209 16.78 0.03 16.69
#